data_AF-A0A2V6ZS62-F1
#
_entry.id   AF-A0A2V6ZS62-F1
#
_cell.length_a   1.000
_cell.length_b   1.000
_cell.length_c   1.000
_cell.angle_alpha   90.00
_cell.angle_beta   90.00
_cell.angle_gamma   90.00
#
_symmetry.space_group_name_H-M   'P 1'
#
loop_
_entity.id
_entity.type
_entity.pdbx_description
1 polymer ?
#
loop_
_entity_poly.entity_id
_entity_poly.type
_entity_poly.pdbx_seq_one_letter_code
_entity_poly.pdbx_strand_id
1 'polypeptide(L)'
;MAVGQRALEATGLPRLGRLARVREWWEQEHVFGYSLIVPALALIVGLVAYPFGMAIYFSLSDYWVGSPGQFIGLQNFRDILGNEIFQQTVYNSFVFSLIAVVF
;
A
#
# COMPACT_ATOMS: atom_id res chain seq x y z
N MET A 1 -38.97 15.26 53.67
CA MET A 1 -38.82 14.13 52.72
C MET A 1 -38.45 14.54 51.28
N ALA A 2 -38.10 15.82 51.02
CA ALA A 2 -37.82 16.35 49.66
C ALA A 2 -36.33 16.65 49.36
N VAL A 3 -35.40 16.23 50.23
CA VAL A 3 -33.96 16.59 50.11
C VAL A 3 -33.16 15.55 49.29
N GLY A 4 -33.69 14.35 49.08
CA GLY A 4 -32.97 13.27 48.40
C GLY A 4 -32.84 13.40 46.87
N GLN A 5 -33.68 14.20 46.21
CA GLN A 5 -33.68 14.30 44.74
C GLN A 5 -32.59 15.25 44.21
N ARG A 6 -32.20 16.29 44.98
CA ARG A 6 -31.15 17.24 44.58
C ARG A 6 -29.73 16.70 44.71
N ALA A 7 -29.54 15.63 45.49
CA ALA A 7 -28.23 14.98 45.64
C ALA A 7 -27.87 14.08 44.45
N LEU A 8 -28.87 13.59 43.70
CA LEU A 8 -28.66 12.71 42.53
C LEU A 8 -28.29 13.50 41.27
N GLU A 9 -28.77 14.75 41.13
CA GLU A 9 -28.44 15.64 40.01
C GLU A 9 -27.02 16.24 40.10
N ALA A 10 -26.44 16.34 41.30
CA ALA A 10 -25.09 16.88 41.51
C ALA A 10 -23.97 15.93 41.01
N THR A 11 -24.28 14.67 40.78
CA THR A 11 -23.40 13.70 40.12
C THR A 11 -23.61 13.74 38.61
N GLY A 12 -23.22 14.85 37.99
CA GLY A 12 -23.04 14.93 36.54
C GLY A 12 -21.93 13.99 36.11
N LEU A 13 -22.25 12.70 35.94
CA LEU A 13 -21.31 11.66 35.49
C LEU A 13 -20.94 11.93 34.02
N PRO A 14 -19.74 12.45 33.70
CA PRO A 14 -19.36 12.81 32.33
C PRO A 14 -18.99 11.58 31.48
N ARG A 15 -19.34 10.38 31.94
CA ARG A 15 -18.82 9.11 31.40
C ARG A 15 -19.58 8.61 30.17
N LEU A 16 -20.79 9.12 29.91
CA LEU A 16 -21.61 8.71 28.77
C LEU A 16 -21.31 9.49 27.47
N GLY A 17 -20.84 10.74 27.56
CA GLY A 17 -20.61 11.57 26.36
C GLY A 17 -19.43 11.15 25.51
N ARG A 18 -18.42 10.49 26.10
CA ARG A 18 -17.21 10.08 25.38
C ARG A 18 -17.46 8.83 24.52
N LEU A 19 -18.27 7.89 25.02
CA LEU A 19 -18.68 6.70 24.25
C LEU A 19 -19.71 7.04 23.17
N ALA A 20 -20.63 7.97 23.45
CA ALA A 20 -21.59 8.46 22.46
C ALA A 20 -20.89 9.12 21.26
N ARG A 21 -19.87 9.96 21.51
CA ARG A 21 -19.10 10.64 20.46
C ARG A 21 -18.26 9.68 19.59
N VAL A 22 -17.73 8.60 20.19
CA VAL A 22 -17.01 7.55 19.43
C VAL A 22 -17.99 6.76 18.55
N ARG A 23 -19.21 6.51 19.04
CA ARG A 23 -20.27 5.86 18.26
C ARG A 23 -20.73 6.73 17.09
N GLU A 24 -21.00 8.00 17.33
CA GLU A 24 -21.35 8.99 16.29
C GLU A 24 -20.26 9.12 15.22
N TRP A 25 -18.98 8.99 15.60
CA TRP A 25 -17.85 9.02 14.65
C TRP A 25 -17.76 7.75 13.81
N TRP A 26 -18.09 6.58 14.35
CA TRP A 26 -18.19 5.31 13.61
C TRP A 26 -19.45 5.23 12.72
N GLU A 27 -20.54 5.88 13.13
CA GLU A 27 -21.79 5.97 12.36
C GLU A 27 -21.68 6.95 11.17
N GLN A 28 -20.57 7.68 11.05
CA GLN A 28 -20.27 8.45 9.84
C GLN A 28 -19.99 7.47 8.69
N GLU A 29 -20.87 7.47 7.70
CA GLU A 29 -20.82 6.61 6.50
C GLU A 29 -19.43 6.57 5.84
N HIS A 30 -18.73 7.70 5.81
CA HIS A 30 -17.40 7.83 5.25
C HIS A 30 -16.33 7.09 6.06
N VAL A 31 -16.38 7.18 7.40
CA VAL A 31 -15.40 6.53 8.29
C VAL A 31 -15.57 5.01 8.22
N PHE A 32 -16.82 4.54 8.22
CA PHE A 32 -17.13 3.13 8.05
C PHE A 32 -16.65 2.61 6.68
N GLY A 33 -16.96 3.31 5.59
CA GLY A 33 -16.51 2.95 4.23
C GLY A 33 -14.99 2.86 4.09
N TYR A 34 -14.25 3.85 4.57
CA TYR A 34 -12.79 3.81 4.52
C TYR A 34 -12.20 2.69 5.38
N SER A 35 -12.76 2.43 6.57
CA SER A 35 -12.26 1.37 7.44
C SER A 35 -12.35 -0.04 6.82
N LEU A 36 -13.30 -0.28 5.92
CA LEU A 36 -13.42 -1.54 5.18
C LEU A 36 -12.38 -1.66 4.04
N ILE A 37 -11.97 -0.54 3.45
CA ILE A 37 -11.00 -0.51 2.35
C ILE A 37 -9.56 -0.55 2.86
N VAL A 38 -9.28 0.08 4.00
CA VAL A 38 -7.93 0.20 4.58
C VAL A 38 -7.20 -1.15 4.70
N PRO A 39 -7.81 -2.26 5.15
CA PRO A 39 -7.13 -3.56 5.21
C PRO A 39 -6.69 -4.07 3.84
N ALA A 40 -7.55 -3.97 2.83
CA ALA A 40 -7.21 -4.36 1.46
C ALA A 40 -6.09 -3.48 0.90
N LEU A 41 -6.16 -2.17 1.14
CA LEU A 41 -5.13 -1.23 0.71
C LEU A 41 -3.79 -1.50 1.39
N ALA A 42 -3.79 -1.80 2.69
CA ALA A 42 -2.59 -2.14 3.44
C ALA A 42 -1.93 -3.41 2.86
N LEU A 43 -2.72 -4.42 2.49
CA LEU A 43 -2.21 -5.61 1.81
C LEU A 43 -1.60 -5.27 0.44
N ILE A 44 -2.28 -4.45 -0.37
CA ILE A 44 -1.76 -4.01 -1.68
C ILE A 44 -0.43 -3.25 -1.50
N VAL A 45 -0.36 -2.33 -0.54
CA VAL A 45 0.86 -1.56 -0.29
C VAL A 45 1.99 -2.48 0.18
N GLY A 46 1.74 -3.37 1.14
CA GLY A 46 2.75 -4.25 1.70
C GLY A 46 3.22 -5.35 0.74
N LEU A 47 2.32 -5.92 -0.06
CA LEU A 47 2.62 -7.09 -0.90
C LEU A 47 2.90 -6.73 -2.36
N VAL A 48 2.43 -5.58 -2.85
CA VAL A 48 2.61 -5.19 -4.25
C VAL A 48 3.49 -3.94 -4.34
N ALA A 49 3.07 -2.83 -3.71
CA ALA A 49 3.77 -1.56 -3.87
C ALA A 49 5.19 -1.59 -3.28
N TYR A 50 5.36 -2.21 -2.11
CA TYR A 50 6.66 -2.35 -1.46
C TYR A 50 7.67 -3.16 -2.30
N PRO A 51 7.41 -4.42 -2.70
CA PRO A 51 8.36 -5.16 -3.53
C PRO A 51 8.54 -4.54 -4.92
N PHE A 52 7.50 -3.89 -5.48
CA PHE A 52 7.63 -3.15 -6.73
C PHE A 52 8.60 -1.97 -6.61
N GLY A 53 8.48 -1.17 -5.56
CA GLY A 53 9.43 -0.08 -5.27
C GLY A 53 10.85 -0.58 -5.05
N MET A 54 11.00 -1.70 -4.33
CA MET A 54 12.29 -2.37 -4.16
C MET A 54 12.86 -2.86 -5.49
N ALA A 55 12.04 -3.42 -6.39
CA ALA A 55 12.47 -3.84 -7.71
C ALA A 55 12.98 -2.65 -8.55
N ILE A 56 12.30 -1.49 -8.48
CA ILE A 56 12.79 -0.26 -9.11
C ILE A 56 14.13 0.15 -8.52
N TYR A 57 14.27 0.21 -7.19
CA TYR A 57 15.51 0.56 -6.53
C TYR A 57 16.67 -0.37 -6.91
N PHE A 58 16.43 -1.68 -6.94
CA PHE A 58 17.41 -2.68 -7.37
C PHE A 58 17.73 -2.58 -8.85
N SER A 59 16.77 -2.27 -9.73
CA SER A 59 17.05 -2.06 -11.16
C SER A 59 18.01 -0.89 -11.41
N LEU A 60 18.05 0.08 -10.48
CA LEU A 60 18.94 1.24 -10.53
C LEU A 60 20.25 1.06 -9.75
N SER A 61 20.43 -0.09 -9.13
CA SER A 61 21.59 -0.40 -8.29
C SER A 61 22.34 -1.60 -8.86
N ASP A 62 23.65 -1.65 -8.63
CA ASP A 62 24.45 -2.86 -8.80
C ASP A 62 24.18 -3.78 -7.60
N TYR A 63 23.00 -4.41 -7.62
CA TYR A 63 22.53 -5.25 -6.52
C TYR A 63 22.79 -6.73 -6.81
N TRP A 64 23.65 -7.35 -6.01
CA TRP A 64 23.92 -8.80 -6.08
C TRP A 64 23.79 -9.44 -4.70
N VAL A 65 23.28 -10.67 -4.65
CA VAL A 65 23.06 -11.37 -3.38
C VAL A 65 24.41 -11.58 -2.69
N GLY A 66 24.57 -10.97 -1.51
CA GLY A 66 25.82 -11.04 -0.73
C GLY A 66 26.82 -9.91 -1.01
N SER A 67 26.50 -8.94 -1.87
CA SER A 67 27.31 -7.74 -2.10
C SER A 67 26.59 -6.49 -1.57
N PRO A 68 27.31 -5.52 -0.94
CA PRO A 68 26.73 -4.22 -0.63
C PRO A 68 26.41 -3.50 -1.95
N GLY A 69 25.12 -3.47 -2.32
CA GLY A 69 24.69 -2.89 -3.59
C GLY A 69 24.99 -1.39 -3.67
N GLN A 70 25.53 -0.96 -4.82
CA GLN A 70 25.83 0.45 -5.08
C GLN A 70 24.80 1.05 -6.03
N PHE A 71 24.38 2.30 -5.80
CA PHE A 71 23.46 2.96 -6.72
C PHE A 71 24.21 3.41 -7.98
N ILE A 72 23.85 2.84 -9.14
CA ILE A 72 24.51 3.10 -10.43
C ILE A 72 23.58 3.82 -11.44
N GLY A 73 22.37 4.17 -11.02
CA GLY A 73 21.37 4.84 -11.86
C GLY A 73 20.93 3.96 -13.03
N LEU A 74 20.94 4.50 -14.24
CA LEU A 74 20.42 3.80 -15.45
C LEU A 74 21.44 2.90 -16.15
N GLN A 75 22.59 2.62 -15.53
CA GLN A 75 23.65 1.86 -16.19
C GLN A 75 23.19 0.44 -16.58
N ASN A 76 22.53 -0.28 -15.67
CA ASN A 76 21.94 -1.60 -15.93
C ASN A 76 21.06 -1.63 -17.19
N PHE A 77 20.25 -0.58 -17.40
CA PHE A 77 19.37 -0.48 -18.56
C PHE A 77 20.17 -0.30 -19.85
N ARG A 78 21.22 0.53 -19.85
CA ARG A 78 22.08 0.71 -21.03
C ARG A 78 22.81 -0.58 -21.38
N ASP A 79 23.31 -1.30 -20.38
CA ASP A 79 24.05 -2.54 -20.57
C ASP A 79 23.16 -3.63 -21.18
N ILE A 80 21.93 -3.78 -20.67
CA ILE A 80 20.96 -4.75 -21.20
C ILE A 80 20.47 -4.34 -22.60
N LEU A 81 20.21 -3.04 -22.84
CA LEU A 81 19.77 -2.56 -24.15
C LEU A 81 20.85 -2.73 -25.23
N GLY A 82 22.13 -2.70 -24.88
CA GLY A 82 23.23 -2.99 -25.79
C GLY A 82 23.48 -4.49 -26.04
N ASN A 83 22.80 -5.37 -25.32
CA ASN A 83 23.02 -6.81 -25.40
C ASN A 83 22.23 -7.45 -26.56
N GLU A 84 22.92 -8.03 -27.53
CA GLU A 84 22.33 -8.66 -28.73
C GLU A 84 21.34 -9.78 -28.39
N ILE A 85 21.66 -10.62 -27.39
CA ILE A 85 20.82 -11.74 -26.95
C ILE A 85 19.51 -11.21 -26.34
N PHE A 86 19.60 -10.14 -25.54
CA PHE A 86 18.43 -9.50 -24.97
C PHE A 86 17.53 -8.93 -26.08
N GLN A 87 18.10 -8.18 -27.03
CA GLN A 87 17.34 -7.61 -28.14
C GLN A 87 16.65 -8.69 -28.97
N GLN A 88 17.35 -9.79 -29.29
CA GLN A 88 16.77 -10.90 -30.03
C GLN A 88 15.65 -11.58 -29.25
N THR A 89 15.81 -11.75 -27.94
CA THR A 89 14.79 -12.35 -27.07
C THR A 89 13.54 -11.47 -27.00
N VAL A 90 13.70 -10.15 -26.83
CA VAL A 90 12.57 -9.20 -26.84
C VAL A 90 11.84 -9.23 -28.18
N TYR A 91 12.57 -9.25 -29.29
CA TYR A 91 11.97 -9.35 -30.62
C TYR A 91 11.17 -10.65 -30.78
N ASN A 92 11.75 -11.80 -30.39
CA ASN A 92 11.08 -13.08 -30.47
C ASN A 92 9.82 -13.13 -29.59
N SER A 93 9.89 -12.62 -28.35
CA SER A 93 8.73 -12.52 -27.46
C SER A 93 7.63 -11.65 -28.05
N PHE A 94 7.99 -10.51 -28.65
CA PHE A 94 7.03 -9.62 -29.29
C PHE A 94 6.34 -10.29 -30.49
N VAL A 95 7.11 -10.95 -31.38
CA VAL A 95 6.58 -11.71 -32.52
C VAL A 95 5.63 -12.81 -32.03
N PHE A 96 6.02 -13.56 -31.00
CA PHE A 96 5.19 -14.61 -30.43
C PHE A 96 3.88 -14.06 -29.86
N SER A 97 3.94 -13.03 -29.01
CA SER A 97 2.75 -12.41 -28.43
C SER A 97 1.83 -11.82 -29.49
N LEU A 98 2.38 -11.20 -30.53
CA LEU A 98 1.59 -10.63 -31.61
C LEU A 98 0.84 -11.72 -32.39
N ILE A 99 1.52 -12.81 -32.73
CA ILE A 99 0.90 -13.97 -33.39
C ILE A 99 -0.23 -14.52 -32.49
N ALA A 100 0.03 -14.70 -31.20
CA ALA A 100 -0.95 -15.25 -30.26
C ALA A 100 -2.18 -14.34 -30.01
N VAL A 101 -2.07 -13.04 -30.26
CA VAL A 101 -3.20 -12.10 -30.11
C VAL A 101 -4.01 -11.96 -31.39
N VAL A 102 -3.33 -12.05 -32.54
CA VAL A 102 -3.96 -11.86 -33.87
C VAL A 102 -4.66 -13.13 -34.36
N PHE A 103 -4.13 -14.31 -34.02
CA PHE A 103 -4.66 -15.62 -34.40
C PHE A 103 -5.29 -16.33 -33.20
#